data_AF-A0A955ZP30-F1
#
_entry.id   AF-A0A955ZP30-F1
#
_cell.length_a   1.000
_cell.length_b   1.000
_cell.length_c   1.000
_cell.angle_alpha   90.00
_cell.angle_beta   90.00
_cell.angle_gamma   90.00
#
_symmetry.space_group_name_H-M   'P 1'
#
loop_
_entity.id
_entity.type
_entity.pdbx_description
1 polymer ?
#
loop_
_entity_poly.entity_id
_entity_poly.type
_entity_poly.pdbx_seq_one_letter_code
_entity_poly.pdbx_strand_id
1 'polypeptide(L)'
;MAGRRRNAAEWAILIRELEASGKPLPAFARARGIRPDTLKWWCWRLRTKPQAAKSKSKAARSNRDARVKLISVAPVRDCPQGEGAEVTPVWELVAPTGHALRVYDRAGLRVLKAALSSVTGNRRR
;
A
#
# COMPACT_ATOMS: atom_id res chain seq x y z
N MET A 1 -23.39 -16.13 -28.67
CA MET A 1 -22.19 -15.33 -28.96
C MET A 1 -21.07 -15.73 -27.99
N ALA A 2 -20.16 -16.62 -28.41
CA ALA A 2 -19.00 -16.96 -27.59
C ALA A 2 -18.04 -15.75 -27.57
N GLY A 3 -18.10 -14.96 -26.49
CA GLY A 3 -17.30 -13.75 -26.34
C GLY A 3 -15.82 -14.08 -26.19
N ARG A 4 -14.98 -13.51 -27.06
CA ARG A 4 -13.52 -13.56 -26.96
C ARG A 4 -13.09 -13.28 -25.52
N ARG A 5 -12.35 -14.21 -24.90
CA ARG A 5 -11.81 -14.01 -23.55
C ARG A 5 -10.82 -12.86 -23.58
N ARG A 6 -11.13 -11.79 -22.86
CA ARG A 6 -10.24 -10.62 -22.71
C ARG A 6 -9.08 -10.95 -21.77
N ASN A 7 -7.86 -10.55 -22.14
CA ASN A 7 -6.67 -10.68 -21.34
C ASN A 7 -6.54 -9.54 -20.30
N ALA A 8 -5.60 -9.67 -19.36
CA ALA A 8 -5.43 -8.70 -18.28
C ALA A 8 -5.08 -7.27 -18.75
N ALA A 9 -4.34 -7.14 -19.86
CA ALA A 9 -3.97 -5.83 -20.41
C ALA A 9 -5.20 -5.12 -21.01
N GLU A 10 -6.05 -5.85 -21.71
CA GLU A 10 -7.32 -5.33 -22.24
C GLU A 10 -8.24 -4.87 -21.10
N TRP A 11 -8.29 -5.60 -19.99
CA TRP A 11 -9.04 -5.18 -18.81
C TRP A 11 -8.46 -3.91 -18.17
N ALA A 12 -7.13 -3.76 -18.14
CA ALA A 12 -6.49 -2.56 -17.62
C ALA A 12 -6.85 -1.33 -18.47
N ILE A 13 -6.88 -1.46 -19.81
CA ILE A 13 -7.32 -0.39 -20.71
C ILE A 13 -8.77 0.01 -20.42
N LEU A 14 -9.68 -0.98 -20.31
CA LEU A 14 -11.10 -0.71 -20.02
C LEU A 14 -11.31 0.00 -18.68
N ILE A 15 -10.51 -0.31 -17.66
CA ILE A 15 -10.61 0.35 -16.36
C ILE A 15 -10.11 1.79 -16.43
N ARG A 16 -9.02 2.06 -17.18
CA ARG A 16 -8.56 3.44 -17.42
C ARG A 16 -9.59 4.26 -18.16
N GLU A 17 -10.26 3.67 -19.15
CA GLU A 17 -11.38 4.32 -19.85
C GLU A 17 -12.58 4.59 -18.93
N LEU A 18 -12.90 3.65 -18.04
CA LEU A 18 -13.93 3.85 -17.01
C LEU A 18 -13.58 5.05 -16.12
N GLU A 19 -12.36 5.09 -15.59
CA GLU A 19 -11.88 6.16 -14.72
C GLU A 19 -11.89 7.53 -15.43
N ALA A 20 -11.42 7.58 -16.68
CA ALA A 20 -11.44 8.81 -17.48
C ALA A 20 -12.86 9.28 -17.83
N SER A 21 -13.81 8.35 -17.98
CA SER A 21 -15.19 8.71 -18.34
C SER A 21 -15.99 9.35 -17.21
N GLY A 22 -15.58 9.17 -15.95
CA GLY A 22 -16.33 9.61 -14.76
C GLY A 22 -17.71 8.93 -14.59
N LYS A 23 -18.06 7.97 -15.45
CA LYS A 23 -19.37 7.29 -15.41
C LYS A 23 -19.41 6.26 -14.29
N PRO A 24 -20.59 6.03 -13.68
CA PRO A 24 -20.74 4.95 -12.71
C PRO A 24 -20.52 3.58 -13.39
N LEU A 25 -19.84 2.68 -12.69
CA LEU A 25 -19.42 1.36 -13.19
C LEU A 25 -20.55 0.57 -13.87
N PRO A 26 -21.79 0.50 -13.34
CA PRO A 26 -22.87 -0.24 -14.00
C PRO A 26 -23.27 0.36 -15.36
N ALA A 27 -23.24 1.68 -15.50
CA ALA A 27 -23.58 2.36 -16.74
C ALA A 27 -22.51 2.12 -17.82
N PHE A 28 -21.23 2.21 -17.44
CA PHE A 28 -20.12 1.90 -18.34
C PHE A 28 -20.12 0.42 -18.76
N ALA A 29 -20.37 -0.49 -17.82
CA ALA A 29 -20.42 -1.93 -18.10
C ALA A 29 -21.54 -2.26 -19.09
N ARG A 30 -22.75 -1.71 -18.90
CA ARG A 30 -23.87 -1.86 -19.85
C ARG A 30 -23.52 -1.32 -21.23
N ALA A 31 -22.94 -0.12 -21.31
CA ALA A 31 -22.54 0.48 -22.58
C ALA A 31 -21.50 -0.35 -23.37
N ARG A 32 -20.66 -1.12 -22.67
CA ARG A 32 -19.65 -1.99 -23.28
C ARG A 32 -20.08 -3.46 -23.42
N GLY A 33 -21.32 -3.80 -23.07
CA GLY A 33 -21.81 -5.18 -23.09
C GLY A 33 -21.07 -6.11 -22.13
N ILE A 34 -20.62 -5.57 -20.99
CA ILE A 34 -19.86 -6.30 -19.96
C ILE A 34 -20.76 -6.47 -18.73
N ARG A 35 -20.69 -7.65 -18.09
CA ARG A 35 -21.38 -7.88 -16.82
C ARG A 35 -20.73 -7.01 -15.72
N PRO A 36 -21.49 -6.21 -14.96
CA PRO A 36 -20.94 -5.33 -13.93
C PRO A 36 -20.06 -6.06 -12.92
N ASP A 37 -20.44 -7.27 -12.49
CA ASP A 37 -19.66 -8.06 -11.52
C ASP A 37 -18.30 -8.48 -12.07
N THR A 38 -18.22 -8.78 -13.37
CA THR A 38 -16.94 -9.09 -14.02
C THR A 38 -16.03 -7.88 -14.00
N LEU A 39 -16.55 -6.70 -14.36
CA LEU A 39 -15.76 -5.46 -14.34
C LEU A 39 -15.33 -5.11 -12.91
N LYS A 40 -16.22 -5.25 -11.92
CA LYS A 40 -15.93 -5.04 -10.49
C LYS A 40 -14.81 -5.96 -9.99
N TRP A 41 -14.85 -7.25 -10.35
CA TRP A 41 -13.81 -8.20 -10.00
C TRP A 41 -12.45 -7.82 -10.58
N TRP A 42 -12.41 -7.35 -11.84
CA TRP A 42 -11.18 -6.89 -12.46
C TRP A 42 -10.63 -5.61 -11.84
N CYS A 43 -11.49 -4.65 -11.48
CA CYS A 43 -11.08 -3.47 -10.69
C CYS A 43 -10.41 -3.88 -9.38
N TRP A 44 -11.02 -4.82 -8.63
CA TRP A 44 -10.42 -5.33 -7.40
C TRP A 44 -9.09 -6.06 -7.65
N ARG A 45 -9.04 -6.94 -8.66
CA ARG A 45 -7.86 -7.75 -8.98
C ARG A 45 -6.66 -6.89 -9.38
N LEU A 46 -6.86 -5.87 -10.19
CA LEU A 46 -5.77 -5.01 -10.66
C LEU A 46 -5.30 -4.02 -9.58
N ARG A 47 -6.17 -3.62 -8.65
CA ARG A 47 -5.78 -2.84 -7.47
C ARG A 47 -5.00 -3.65 -6.44
N THR A 48 -5.34 -4.93 -6.26
CA THR A 48 -4.71 -5.80 -5.24
C THR A 48 -3.45 -6.51 -5.74
N LYS A 49 -3.37 -6.78 -7.03
CA LYS A 49 -2.19 -7.34 -7.69
C LYS A 49 -1.78 -6.39 -8.82
N PRO A 50 -1.15 -5.24 -8.50
CA PRO A 50 -0.40 -4.53 -9.53
C PRO A 50 0.54 -5.58 -10.09
N GLN A 51 0.40 -5.89 -11.39
CA GLN A 51 1.30 -6.82 -12.05
C GLN A 51 2.70 -6.36 -11.70
N ALA A 52 3.38 -7.11 -10.83
CA ALA A 52 4.79 -6.93 -10.58
C ALA A 52 5.41 -7.10 -11.96
N ALA A 53 5.69 -5.96 -12.61
CA ALA A 53 6.39 -5.91 -13.86
C ALA A 53 7.59 -6.82 -13.67
N LYS A 54 7.71 -7.82 -14.52
CA LYS A 54 8.67 -8.90 -14.40
C LYS A 54 10.10 -8.34 -14.39
N SER A 55 10.57 -7.84 -13.26
CA SER A 55 11.98 -7.86 -12.93
C SER A 55 12.28 -9.33 -12.65
N LYS A 56 12.85 -10.00 -13.66
CA LYS A 56 13.47 -11.30 -13.50
C LYS A 56 14.69 -11.16 -12.56
N SER A 57 14.47 -10.93 -11.28
CA SER A 57 15.47 -11.15 -10.24
C SER A 57 15.12 -12.44 -9.55
N LYS A 58 15.80 -13.50 -10.01
CA LYS A 58 15.82 -14.83 -9.44
C LYS A 58 16.50 -14.76 -8.07
N ALA A 59 15.79 -14.35 -7.02
CA ALA A 59 16.22 -14.53 -5.64
C ALA A 59 15.06 -14.35 -4.65
N ALA A 60 15.14 -15.11 -3.55
CA ALA A 60 14.29 -15.07 -2.37
C ALA A 60 12.91 -15.77 -2.46
N ARG A 61 12.98 -17.08 -2.26
CA ARG A 61 11.96 -17.87 -1.55
C ARG A 61 11.51 -17.17 -0.26
N SER A 62 10.26 -17.46 0.13
CA SER A 62 9.62 -17.22 1.43
C SER A 62 9.08 -15.81 1.66
N ASN A 63 7.77 -15.65 1.48
CA ASN A 63 7.03 -14.82 2.42
C ASN A 63 5.63 -15.40 2.67
N ARG A 64 5.54 -16.20 3.74
CA ARG A 64 4.30 -16.77 4.26
C ARG A 64 3.61 -15.84 5.26
N ASP A 65 4.10 -14.61 5.46
CA ASP A 65 3.51 -13.62 6.37
C ASP A 65 3.01 -12.38 5.62
N ALA A 66 1.86 -12.56 4.98
CA ALA A 66 1.10 -11.50 4.34
C ALA A 66 0.40 -10.61 5.38
N ARG A 67 1.17 -9.83 6.18
CA ARG A 67 0.62 -8.71 6.99
C ARG A 67 1.54 -7.49 7.12
N VAL A 68 2.64 -7.42 6.37
CA VAL A 68 3.51 -6.24 6.39
C VAL A 68 3.21 -5.37 5.17
N LYS A 69 2.53 -4.23 5.40
CA LYS A 69 2.34 -3.19 4.39
C LYS A 69 3.49 -2.20 4.52
N LEU A 70 4.36 -2.16 3.52
CA LEU A 70 5.39 -1.13 3.44
C LEU A 70 4.73 0.22 3.15
N ILE A 71 5.07 1.23 3.95
CA ILE A 71 4.64 2.61 3.76
C ILE A 71 5.88 3.37 3.29
N SER A 72 5.77 4.05 2.15
CA SER A 72 6.81 4.94 1.68
C SER A 72 6.78 6.21 2.54
N VAL A 73 7.89 6.50 3.20
CA VAL A 73 8.07 7.69 4.02
C VAL A 73 8.96 8.64 3.23
N ALA A 74 8.45 9.84 2.94
CA ALA A 74 9.27 10.90 2.38
C ALA A 74 10.17 11.48 3.50
N PRO A 75 11.45 11.74 3.25
CA PRO A 75 12.29 12.43 4.22
C PRO A 75 11.74 13.85 4.41
N VAL A 76 11.32 14.18 5.64
CA VAL A 76 11.03 15.57 6.01
C VAL A 76 12.36 16.28 6.05
N ARG A 77 12.65 17.03 4.99
CA ARG A 77 13.73 18.02 5.02
C ARG A 77 13.16 19.27 5.67
N ASP A 78 13.93 19.82 6.58
CA ASP A 78 13.75 21.13 7.21
C ASP A 78 12.82 21.13 8.43
N CYS A 79 13.34 20.64 9.56
CA CYS A 79 12.89 21.08 10.88
C CYS A 79 13.88 22.15 11.38
N PRO A 80 13.45 23.39 11.67
CA PRO A 80 14.34 24.42 12.19
C PRO A 80 14.88 23.98 13.55
N GLN A 81 16.21 23.85 13.63
CA GLN A 81 16.92 23.52 14.87
C GLN A 81 16.81 24.70 15.83
N GLY A 82 15.86 24.64 16.76
CA GLY A 82 15.81 25.54 17.91
C GLY A 82 16.89 25.13 18.92
N GLU A 83 17.73 26.08 19.31
CA GLU A 83 18.73 25.92 20.37
C GLU A 83 18.05 25.69 21.73
N GLY A 84 17.94 24.41 22.07
CA GLY A 84 17.64 23.87 23.38
C GLY A 84 17.89 22.37 23.26
N ALA A 85 18.60 21.76 24.19
CA ALA A 85 19.06 20.37 24.08
C ALA A 85 17.90 19.34 24.20
N GLU A 86 16.94 19.44 23.30
CA GLU A 86 15.88 18.46 23.09
C GLU A 86 16.47 17.38 22.19
N VAL A 87 16.42 16.13 22.65
CA VAL A 87 16.95 15.00 21.88
C VAL A 87 16.16 14.93 20.58
N THR A 88 16.73 15.41 19.48
CA THR A 88 16.02 15.43 18.19
C THR A 88 15.94 14.00 17.65
N PRO A 89 14.73 13.50 17.30
CA PRO A 89 14.60 12.19 16.70
C PRO A 89 15.31 12.16 15.34
N VAL A 90 16.02 11.08 15.05
CA VAL A 90 16.65 10.81 13.75
C VAL A 90 15.59 10.57 12.69
N TRP A 91 14.47 9.96 13.08
CA TRP A 91 13.29 9.88 12.24
C TRP A 91 12.02 9.79 13.07
N GLU A 92 10.92 10.27 12.50
CA GLU A 92 9.59 10.24 13.07
C GLU A 92 8.59 9.71 12.04
N LEU A 93 7.66 8.86 12.49
CA LEU A 93 6.54 8.36 11.70
C LEU A 93 5.24 8.76 12.37
N VAL A 94 4.46 9.63 11.71
CA VAL A 94 3.17 10.13 12.21
C VAL A 94 2.02 9.50 11.42
N ALA A 95 1.07 8.88 12.13
CA ALA A 95 -0.16 8.35 11.54
C ALA A 95 -1.22 9.45 11.42
N PRO A 96 -2.17 9.37 10.45
CA PRO A 96 -3.29 10.33 10.33
C PRO A 96 -4.16 10.43 11.59
N THR A 97 -4.12 9.41 12.43
CA THR A 97 -4.82 9.34 13.72
C THR A 97 -4.10 10.10 14.85
N GLY A 98 -3.01 10.82 14.54
CA GLY A 98 -2.23 11.60 15.51
C GLY A 98 -1.20 10.79 16.33
N HIS A 99 -1.03 9.50 16.04
CA HIS A 99 -0.03 8.67 16.74
C HIS A 99 1.34 8.87 16.10
N ALA A 100 2.38 9.10 16.91
CA ALA A 100 3.75 9.29 16.44
C ALA A 100 4.71 8.23 17.00
N LEU A 101 5.57 7.68 16.14
CA LEU A 101 6.71 6.85 16.51
C LEU A 101 7.99 7.64 16.23
N ARG A 102 8.73 7.97 17.29
CA ARG A 102 10.00 8.71 17.21
C ARG A 102 11.15 7.75 17.49
N VAL A 103 12.20 7.81 16.66
CA VAL A 103 13.42 7.04 16.88
C VAL A 103 14.60 7.98 16.97
N TYR A 104 15.31 7.87 18.08
CA TYR A 104 16.48 8.66 18.41
C TYR A 104 17.75 7.89 18.06
N ASP A 105 18.81 8.59 17.68
CA ASP A 105 20.08 8.03 17.18
C ASP A 105 20.68 6.97 18.12
N ARG A 106 20.55 7.20 19.42
CA ARG A 106 21.10 6.33 20.47
C ARG A 106 20.15 5.24 20.94
N ALA A 107 18.90 5.23 20.48
CA ALA A 107 17.97 4.15 20.76
C ALA A 107 18.30 2.97 19.84
N GLY A 108 19.34 2.22 20.18
CA GLY A 108 19.75 1.03 19.43
C GLY A 108 18.58 0.07 19.22
N LEU A 109 18.63 -0.73 18.15
CA LEU A 109 17.61 -1.70 17.73
C LEU A 109 16.98 -2.54 18.87
N ARG A 110 17.69 -2.73 19.98
CA ARG A 110 17.19 -3.39 21.21
C ARG A 110 16.00 -2.65 21.84
N VAL A 111 16.05 -1.33 21.93
CA VAL A 111 14.95 -0.52 22.51
C VAL A 111 13.71 -0.58 21.63
N LEU A 112 13.91 -0.47 20.30
CA LEU A 112 12.83 -0.65 19.33
C LEU A 112 12.21 -2.04 19.41
N LYS A 113 13.04 -3.10 19.53
CA LYS A 113 12.56 -4.48 19.67
C LYS A 113 11.76 -4.68 20.96
N ALA A 114 12.18 -4.06 22.07
CA ALA A 114 11.45 -4.12 23.34
C ALA A 114 10.09 -3.41 23.23
N ALA A 115 10.05 -2.20 22.65
CA ALA A 115 8.82 -1.44 22.45
C ALA A 115 7.84 -2.15 21.49
N LEU A 116 8.32 -2.77 20.42
CA LEU A 116 7.47 -3.54 19.50
C LEU A 116 6.95 -4.83 20.16
N SER A 117 7.76 -5.47 21.01
CA SER A 117 7.34 -6.66 21.77
C SER A 117 6.23 -6.34 22.78
N SER A 118 6.25 -5.17 23.42
CA SER A 118 5.20 -4.78 24.37
C SER A 118 3.87 -4.46 23.67
N VAL A 119 3.91 -3.83 22.49
CA VAL A 119 2.71 -3.52 21.70
C VAL A 119 2.08 -4.79 21.11
N THR A 120 2.90 -5.75 20.68
CA THR A 120 2.42 -7.00 20.08
C THR A 120 1.97 -8.04 21.11
N GLY A 121 2.57 -8.04 22.31
CA GLY A 121 2.19 -8.92 23.41
C GLY A 121 0.84 -8.59 24.05
N ASN A 122 0.30 -7.39 23.84
CA ASN A 122 -0.91 -6.91 24.54
C ASN A 122 -2.25 -7.28 23.85
N ARG A 123 -2.25 -8.20 22.86
CA ARG A 123 -3.48 -8.71 22.21
C ARG A 123 -4.01 -9.99 22.86
N ARG A 124 -4.28 -9.94 24.16
CA ARG A 124 -5.20 -10.87 24.83
C ARG A 124 -6.10 -10.10 25.78
N ARG A 125 -7.26 -9.68 25.27
CA ARG A 125 -8.58 -9.76 25.91
C ARG A 125 -9.64 -9.36 24.91
#